data_AF-D7GGB9-F1
#
_entry.id   AF-D7GGB9-F1
#
_cell.length_a   1.000
_cell.length_b   1.000
_cell.length_c   1.000
_cell.angle_alpha   90.00
_cell.angle_beta   90.00
_cell.angle_gamma   90.00
#
_symmetry.space_group_name_H-M   'P 1'
#
loop_
_entity.id
_entity.type
_entity.pdbx_description
1 polymer ?
#
loop_
_entity_poly.entity_id
_entity_poly.type
_entity_poly.pdbx_seq_one_letter_code
_entity_poly.pdbx_strand_id
1 'polypeptide(L)'
;MMEAQDRDYREAIEQIDANEGRGWDSPDVLVGDQAVEASRALLARVGHPSLGHGNATGRGRSPKRQVRLPEELNDRLDRFTAAHNTNASQIMRRALEDYLDRVDGDGRAA
;
A
#
# COMPACT_ATOMS: atom_id res chain seq x y z
N MET A 1 13.90 0.80 -25.27
CA MET A 1 13.73 2.27 -25.28
C MET A 1 13.01 2.61 -24.00
N MET A 2 13.66 3.33 -23.07
CA MET A 2 13.08 3.66 -21.77
C MET A 2 12.38 5.02 -21.86
N GLU A 3 11.13 5.09 -21.42
CA GLU A 3 10.21 6.23 -21.56
C GLU A 3 10.70 7.42 -20.71
N ALA A 4 10.50 8.65 -21.19
CA ALA A 4 11.11 9.85 -20.59
C ALA A 4 10.72 10.07 -19.11
N GLN A 5 9.57 9.55 -18.69
CA GLN A 5 9.05 9.64 -17.32
C GLN A 5 9.78 8.71 -16.34
N ASP A 6 10.22 7.53 -16.78
CA ASP A 6 10.98 6.59 -15.94
C ASP A 6 12.41 7.07 -15.64
N ARG A 7 12.97 7.88 -16.56
CA ARG A 7 14.29 8.50 -16.37
C ARG A 7 14.23 9.62 -15.33
N ASP A 8 13.15 10.40 -15.34
CA ASP A 8 12.89 11.47 -14.37
C ASP A 8 12.80 10.91 -12.95
N TYR A 9 12.11 9.78 -12.76
CA TYR A 9 12.04 9.11 -11.46
C TYR A 9 13.36 8.47 -11.02
N ARG A 10 14.13 7.86 -11.93
CA ARG A 10 15.45 7.32 -11.57
C ARG A 10 16.42 8.41 -11.14
N GLU A 11 16.50 9.51 -11.89
CA GLU A 11 17.34 10.65 -11.54
C GLU A 11 16.90 11.30 -10.22
N ALA A 12 15.59 11.40 -9.96
CA ALA A 12 15.07 11.88 -8.69
C ALA A 12 15.43 10.97 -7.51
N ILE A 13 15.36 9.64 -7.68
CA ILE A 13 15.76 8.67 -6.64
C ILE A 13 17.27 8.76 -6.38
N GLU A 14 18.09 8.81 -7.42
CA GLU A 14 19.55 8.98 -7.28
C GLU A 14 19.92 10.29 -6.60
N GLN A 15 19.17 11.37 -6.84
CA GLN A 15 19.33 12.64 -6.13
C GLN A 15 18.85 12.59 -4.67
N ILE A 16 17.81 11.82 -4.36
CA ILE A 16 17.35 11.60 -2.98
C ILE A 16 18.41 10.82 -2.20
N ASP A 17 18.92 9.73 -2.77
CA ASP A 17 19.97 8.90 -2.17
C ASP A 17 21.29 9.68 -2.01
N ALA A 18 21.67 10.50 -3.01
CA ALA A 18 22.86 11.37 -2.92
C ALA A 18 22.70 12.53 -1.92
N ASN A 19 21.47 12.92 -1.60
CA ASN A 19 21.13 13.89 -0.56
C ASN A 19 20.81 13.23 0.79
N GLU A 20 20.94 11.91 0.96
CA GLU A 20 20.87 11.27 2.26
C GLU A 20 21.99 11.80 3.17
N GLY A 21 21.65 12.82 3.97
CA GLY A 21 22.55 13.54 4.86
C GLY A 21 22.68 15.03 4.57
N ARG A 22 22.31 15.48 3.36
CA ARG A 22 22.03 16.90 3.10
C ARG A 22 20.53 17.08 3.30
N GLY A 23 20.15 17.29 4.56
CA GLY A 23 18.76 17.55 4.93
C GLY A 23 18.14 18.57 3.99
N TRP A 24 16.85 18.50 3.79
CA TRP A 24 16.11 19.60 3.20
C TRP A 24 16.34 20.81 4.12
N ASP A 25 17.41 21.59 3.87
CA ASP A 25 17.89 22.72 4.70
C ASP A 25 16.94 23.93 4.61
N SER A 26 15.66 23.66 4.35
CA SER A 26 14.60 24.64 4.42
C SER A 26 14.16 24.71 5.88
N PRO A 27 14.26 25.88 6.55
CA PRO A 27 13.83 26.04 7.94
C PRO A 27 12.33 25.73 8.16
N ASP A 28 11.57 25.63 7.08
CA ASP A 28 10.13 25.35 7.06
C ASP A 28 9.79 23.85 6.94
N VAL A 29 10.78 22.97 6.73
CA VAL A 29 10.56 21.52 6.56
C VAL A 29 11.00 20.78 7.81
N LEU A 30 10.05 20.14 8.49
CA LEU A 30 10.35 19.27 9.63
C LEU A 30 10.81 17.90 9.12
N VAL A 31 11.93 17.41 9.66
CA VAL A 31 12.52 16.10 9.32
C VAL A 31 12.75 15.25 10.58
N GLY A 32 12.93 13.94 10.39
CA GLY A 32 13.24 13.02 11.48
C GLY A 32 12.23 13.07 12.64
N ASP A 33 12.74 13.09 13.88
CA ASP A 33 11.91 13.10 15.09
C ASP A 33 10.97 14.31 15.18
N GLN A 34 11.40 15.46 14.65
CA GLN A 34 10.55 16.66 14.61
C GLN A 34 9.35 16.48 13.68
N ALA A 35 9.54 15.80 12.56
CA ALA A 35 8.43 15.45 11.66
C ALA A 35 7.46 14.46 12.31
N VAL A 36 8.00 13.48 13.05
CA VAL A 36 7.18 12.48 13.77
C VAL A 36 6.31 13.15 14.81
N GLU A 37 6.89 14.00 15.66
CA GLU A 37 6.15 14.67 16.74
C GLU A 37 5.13 15.67 16.19
N ALA A 38 5.49 16.47 15.19
CA ALA A 38 4.55 17.39 14.54
C ALA A 38 3.39 16.64 13.86
N SER A 39 3.69 15.52 13.19
CA SER A 39 2.67 14.67 12.57
C SER A 39 1.73 14.06 13.62
N ARG A 40 2.26 13.57 14.74
CA ARG A 40 1.44 13.06 15.87
C ARG A 40 0.54 14.14 16.44
N ALA A 41 1.07 15.33 16.71
CA ALA A 41 0.29 16.46 17.23
C ALA A 41 -0.82 16.89 16.26
N LEU A 42 -0.52 16.92 14.95
CA LEU A 42 -1.51 17.21 13.92
C LEU A 42 -2.62 16.17 13.92
N LEU A 43 -2.28 14.88 13.83
CA LEU A 43 -3.26 13.78 13.79
C LEU A 43 -4.10 13.71 15.07
N ALA A 44 -3.52 14.01 16.24
CA ALA A 44 -4.27 14.09 17.50
C ALA A 44 -5.32 15.22 17.47
N ARG A 45 -5.04 16.32 16.77
CA ARG A 45 -5.96 17.46 16.64
C ARG A 45 -7.03 17.26 15.57
N VAL A 46 -6.66 16.72 14.41
CA VAL A 46 -7.57 16.63 13.25
C VAL A 46 -8.25 15.26 13.14
N GLY A 47 -7.82 14.28 13.93
CA GLY A 47 -8.24 12.90 13.82
C GLY A 47 -7.64 12.20 12.61
N HIS A 48 -8.19 11.03 12.25
CA HIS A 48 -7.74 10.32 11.07
C HIS A 48 -8.31 10.99 9.81
N PRO A 49 -7.47 11.44 8.86
CA PRO A 49 -7.95 11.97 7.59
C PRO A 49 -8.82 10.92 6.90
N SER A 50 -10.00 11.33 6.44
CA SER A 50 -10.84 10.50 5.57
C SER A 50 -10.84 11.11 4.17
N LEU A 51 -11.01 10.27 3.14
CA LEU A 51 -11.10 10.73 1.75
C LEU A 51 -12.33 11.63 1.50
N GLY A 52 -13.25 11.74 2.46
CA GLY A 52 -14.56 12.38 2.27
C GLY A 52 -15.47 11.55 1.37
N HIS A 53 -16.78 11.80 1.40
CA HIS A 53 -17.73 11.05 0.55
C HIS A 53 -17.49 11.25 -0.95
N GLY A 54 -16.96 12.40 -1.37
CA GLY A 54 -16.73 12.72 -2.78
C GLY A 54 -15.55 11.99 -3.42
N ASN A 55 -14.50 11.65 -2.65
CA ASN A 55 -13.35 10.90 -3.16
C ASN A 55 -13.39 9.42 -2.73
N ALA A 56 -14.44 9.00 -2.01
CA ALA A 56 -14.65 7.60 -1.69
C ALA A 56 -15.14 6.86 -2.95
N THR A 57 -14.26 6.08 -3.57
CA THR A 57 -14.60 5.25 -4.75
C THR A 57 -15.46 4.03 -4.42
N GLY A 58 -15.69 3.74 -3.13
CA GLY A 58 -16.49 2.61 -2.65
C GLY A 58 -17.89 3.00 -2.21
N ARG A 59 -18.89 2.16 -2.51
CA ARG A 59 -20.29 2.29 -2.04
C ARG A 59 -20.47 1.95 -0.54
N GLY A 60 -19.45 2.20 0.29
CA GLY A 60 -19.39 1.79 1.68
C GLY A 60 -18.50 0.56 1.92
N ARG A 61 -18.76 -0.16 3.01
CA ARG A 61 -17.91 -1.27 3.47
C ARG A 61 -17.96 -2.44 2.49
N SER A 62 -16.81 -2.92 2.05
CA SER A 62 -16.72 -4.11 1.21
C SER A 62 -17.37 -5.32 1.90
N PRO A 63 -18.12 -6.18 1.16
CA PRO A 63 -18.67 -7.40 1.71
C PRO A 63 -17.58 -8.30 2.30
N LYS A 64 -17.84 -8.90 3.47
CA LYS A 64 -16.92 -9.82 4.14
C LYS A 64 -17.31 -11.27 3.89
N ARG A 65 -16.34 -12.12 3.57
CA ARG A 65 -16.47 -13.59 3.53
C ARG A 65 -15.42 -14.19 4.45
N GLN A 66 -15.78 -15.24 5.19
CA GLN A 66 -14.86 -16.00 6.04
C GLN A 66 -14.54 -17.33 5.38
N VAL A 67 -13.27 -17.73 5.41
CA VAL A 67 -12.78 -18.98 4.81
C VAL A 67 -12.05 -19.78 5.88
N ARG A 68 -12.26 -21.09 5.92
CA ARG A 68 -11.47 -22.00 6.75
C ARG A 68 -10.26 -22.46 5.95
N LEU A 69 -9.07 -22.23 6.50
CA LEU A 69 -7.81 -22.66 5.89
C LEU A 69 -7.21 -23.80 6.73
N PRO A 70 -6.53 -24.77 6.10
CA PRO A 70 -5.60 -25.65 6.81
C PRO A 70 -4.55 -24.81 7.55
N GLU A 71 -4.13 -25.26 8.74
CA GLU A 71 -3.18 -24.56 9.61
C GLU A 71 -1.89 -24.18 8.88
N GLU A 72 -1.28 -25.15 8.18
CA GLU A 72 -0.05 -24.93 7.41
C GLU A 72 -0.19 -23.82 6.34
N LEU A 73 -1.36 -23.73 5.70
CA LEU A 73 -1.63 -22.70 4.70
C LEU A 73 -1.80 -21.32 5.35
N ASN A 74 -2.47 -21.26 6.50
CA ASN A 74 -2.60 -20.03 7.27
C ASN A 74 -1.22 -19.51 7.70
N ASP A 75 -0.38 -20.38 8.27
CA ASP A 75 0.96 -20.00 8.74
C ASP A 75 1.88 -19.57 7.58
N ARG A 76 1.71 -20.20 6.41
CA ARG A 76 2.39 -19.76 5.19
C ARG A 76 1.93 -18.37 4.75
N LEU A 77 0.63 -18.07 4.84
CA LEU A 77 0.09 -16.75 4.51
C LEU A 77 0.62 -15.69 5.49
N ASP A 78 0.65 -15.99 6.79
CA ASP A 78 1.16 -15.08 7.80
C ASP A 78 2.64 -14.76 7.58
N ARG A 79 3.48 -15.78 7.30
CA ARG A 79 4.89 -15.56 6.94
C ARG A 79 5.06 -14.71 5.68
N PHE A 80 4.26 -14.96 4.65
CA PHE A 80 4.32 -14.19 3.40
C PHE A 80 3.95 -12.72 3.65
N THR A 81 2.90 -12.46 4.41
CA THR A 81 2.46 -11.09 4.69
C THR A 81 3.49 -10.29 5.50
N ALA A 82 4.12 -10.93 6.49
CA ALA A 82 5.23 -10.35 7.25
C ALA A 82 6.44 -10.02 6.37
N ALA A 83 6.81 -10.91 5.44
CA ALA A 83 7.97 -10.71 4.57
C ALA A 83 7.77 -9.61 3.51
N HIS A 84 6.53 -9.41 3.05
CA HIS A 84 6.22 -8.53 1.91
C HIS A 84 5.53 -7.21 2.30
N ASN A 85 5.48 -6.88 3.60
CA ASN A 85 4.78 -5.70 4.15
C ASN A 85 3.36 -5.52 3.54
N THR A 86 2.62 -6.61 3.47
CA THR A 86 1.27 -6.68 2.91
C THR A 86 0.34 -7.34 3.93
N ASN A 87 -0.95 -7.47 3.62
CA ASN A 87 -1.90 -8.10 4.52
C ASN A 87 -2.65 -9.26 3.85
N ALA A 88 -3.13 -10.19 4.68
CA ALA A 88 -3.80 -11.40 4.24
C ALA A 88 -5.01 -11.11 3.33
N SER A 89 -5.76 -10.05 3.61
CA SER A 89 -6.95 -9.68 2.80
C SER A 89 -6.57 -9.25 1.38
N GLN A 90 -5.46 -8.55 1.22
CA GLN A 90 -4.96 -8.16 -0.10
C GLN A 90 -4.53 -9.40 -0.90
N ILE A 91 -3.78 -10.30 -0.27
CA ILE A 91 -3.32 -11.53 -0.92
C ILE A 91 -4.48 -12.44 -1.29
N MET A 92 -5.43 -12.65 -0.38
CA MET A 92 -6.62 -13.45 -0.65
C MET A 92 -7.47 -12.86 -1.78
N ARG A 93 -7.62 -11.53 -1.84
CA ARG A 93 -8.35 -10.88 -2.93
C ARG A 93 -7.69 -11.14 -4.27
N ARG A 94 -6.39 -10.87 -4.38
CA ARG A 94 -5.64 -11.08 -5.62
C ARG A 94 -5.67 -12.54 -6.05
N ALA A 95 -5.48 -13.48 -5.12
CA ALA A 95 -5.56 -14.90 -5.43
C ALA A 95 -6.94 -15.33 -5.94
N LEU A 96 -8.02 -14.72 -5.42
CA LEU A 96 -9.37 -14.94 -5.90
C LEU A 96 -9.60 -14.34 -7.30
N GLU A 97 -9.13 -13.12 -7.55
CA GLU A 97 -9.18 -12.46 -8.87
C GLU A 97 -8.44 -13.32 -9.91
N ASP A 98 -7.17 -13.66 -9.64
CA ASP A 98 -6.35 -14.49 -10.52
C ASP A 98 -6.99 -15.88 -10.79
N TYR A 99 -7.63 -16.48 -9.76
CA TYR A 99 -8.31 -17.75 -9.92
C TYR A 99 -9.56 -17.64 -10.80
N LEU A 100 -10.39 -16.61 -10.58
CA LEU A 100 -11.62 -16.40 -11.34
C LEU A 100 -11.30 -16.03 -12.80
N ASP A 101 -10.37 -15.11 -13.03
CA ASP A 101 -9.95 -14.73 -14.38
C ASP A 101 -9.44 -15.92 -15.18
N ARG A 102 -8.70 -16.83 -14.51
CA ARG A 102 -8.24 -18.08 -15.13
C ARG A 102 -9.41 -19.01 -15.48
N VAL A 103 -10.37 -19.20 -14.57
CA VAL A 103 -11.51 -20.10 -14.80
C VAL A 103 -12.48 -19.55 -15.86
N ASP A 104 -12.71 -18.24 -15.84
CA ASP A 104 -13.60 -17.54 -16.77
C ASP A 104 -12.97 -17.44 -18.16
N GLY A 105 -11.65 -17.19 -18.23
CA GLY A 105 -10.86 -17.19 -19.46
C GLY A 105 -10.72 -18.58 -20.11
N ASP A 106 -10.75 -19.65 -19.31
CA ASP A 106 -10.72 -21.04 -19.78
C ASP A 106 -12.10 -21.55 -20.30
N GLY A 107 -13.09 -20.67 -20.44
CA GLY A 107 -14.41 -21.01 -21.00
C GLY A 107 -15.26 -21.91 -20.10
N ARG A 108 -14.97 -21.96 -18.79
CA ARG A 108 -15.76 -22.70 -17.79
C ARG A 108 -16.74 -21.81 -17.00
N ALA A 109 -16.99 -20.60 -17.46
CA ALA A 109 -18.08 -19.76 -16.97
C ALA A 109 -19.37 -20.08 -17.74
N ALA A 110 -20.14 -21.03 -17.20
CA ALA A 110 -21.55 -21.36 -17.48
C ALA A 110 -21.95 -21.75 -18.92
#